data_AF-A0A535FB72-F1
#
_entry.id   AF-A0A535FB72-F1
#
_cell.length_a   1.000
_cell.length_b   1.000
_cell.length_c   1.000
_cell.angle_alpha   90.00
_cell.angle_beta   90.00
_cell.angle_gamma   90.00
#
_symmetry.space_group_name_H-M   'P 1'
#
loop_
_entity.id
_entity.type
_entity.pdbx_description
1 polymer ?
#
loop_
_entity_poly.entity_id
_entity_poly.type
_entity_poly.pdbx_seq_one_letter_code
_entity_poly.pdbx_strand_id
1 'polypeptide(L)'
;MKKRASSRRPSSLHTYPEEQLAGLRASTSARKQETVDRLRTAIEALKNKKQAITAQSIYAESGLHYSSYVRNEEAIALFRANSTHLNQQKKRTKQKRGIQGAAAPSSRDPLLNYKKPQLVMRLREAQQQIQELQRQLATLADACLQRDARVVEVEAKLAELEPYRNFVEQVRQRVRQEEHGNEASH
;
A
#
# COMPACT_ATOMS: atom_id res chain seq x y z
N MET A 1 -9.77 33.68 -29.74
CA MET A 1 -10.40 33.06 -28.55
C MET A 1 -9.34 32.33 -27.72
N LYS A 2 -9.08 32.72 -26.47
CA LYS A 2 -8.12 32.05 -25.56
C LYS A 2 -8.90 31.44 -24.38
N LYS A 3 -8.77 30.13 -24.15
CA LYS A 3 -9.42 29.41 -23.03
C LYS A 3 -8.60 29.60 -21.75
N ARG A 4 -9.23 30.00 -20.65
CA ARG A 4 -8.64 30.09 -19.30
C ARG A 4 -8.91 28.79 -18.54
N ALA A 5 -7.87 28.21 -17.93
CA ALA A 5 -7.99 27.05 -17.04
C ALA A 5 -8.49 27.50 -15.65
N SER A 6 -9.47 26.78 -15.08
CA SER A 6 -9.99 27.04 -13.72
C SER A 6 -9.18 26.28 -12.67
N SER A 7 -8.57 26.98 -11.72
CA SER A 7 -7.95 26.39 -10.53
C SER A 7 -9.02 25.98 -9.50
N ARG A 8 -9.07 24.70 -9.10
CA ARG A 8 -9.86 24.26 -7.93
C ARG A 8 -9.01 24.35 -6.66
N ARG A 9 -9.53 25.00 -5.62
CA ARG A 9 -8.96 25.00 -4.25
C ARG A 9 -9.49 23.79 -3.46
N PRO A 10 -8.69 23.17 -2.57
CA PRO A 10 -9.13 22.04 -1.75
C PRO A 10 -9.99 22.47 -0.53
N SER A 11 -10.99 21.64 -0.22
CA SER A 11 -11.98 21.78 0.86
C SER A 11 -11.45 21.31 2.21
N SER A 12 -11.67 22.07 3.28
CA SER A 12 -11.32 21.72 4.66
C SER A 12 -12.26 20.65 5.24
N LEU A 13 -11.69 19.72 6.02
CA LEU A 13 -12.37 18.57 6.63
C LEU A 13 -13.15 18.96 7.90
N HIS A 14 -14.41 18.52 8.00
CA HIS A 14 -15.25 18.65 9.19
C HIS A 14 -15.41 17.25 9.84
N THR A 15 -15.08 17.13 11.13
CA THR A 15 -15.06 15.83 11.85
C THR A 15 -16.36 15.63 12.62
N TYR A 16 -17.11 14.56 12.32
CA TYR A 16 -18.36 14.21 13.01
C TYR A 16 -18.11 13.40 14.30
N PRO A 17 -18.94 13.53 15.35
CA PRO A 17 -18.82 12.77 16.59
C PRO A 17 -19.14 11.28 16.38
N GLU A 18 -18.45 10.43 17.15
CA GLU A 18 -18.43 8.97 16.97
C GLU A 18 -19.80 8.29 17.21
N GLU A 19 -20.58 8.78 18.17
CA GLU A 19 -21.90 8.23 18.51
C GLU A 19 -22.89 8.31 17.34
N GLN A 20 -22.84 9.42 16.59
CA GLN A 20 -23.67 9.59 15.39
C GLN A 20 -23.25 8.62 14.28
N LEU A 21 -21.95 8.34 14.16
CA LEU A 21 -21.44 7.34 13.22
C LEU A 21 -21.88 5.92 13.61
N ALA A 22 -21.95 5.60 14.91
CA ALA A 22 -22.42 4.31 15.40
C ALA A 22 -23.90 4.08 15.08
N GLY A 23 -24.76 5.07 15.34
CA GLY A 23 -26.19 5.00 14.99
C GLY A 23 -26.43 4.89 13.48
N LEU A 24 -25.64 5.61 12.67
CA LEU A 24 -25.71 5.51 11.21
C LEU A 24 -25.28 4.11 10.72
N ARG A 25 -24.24 3.53 11.33
CA ARG A 25 -23.81 2.15 11.02
C ARG A 25 -24.89 1.13 11.36
N ALA A 26 -25.51 1.23 12.53
CA ALA A 26 -26.56 0.29 12.96
C ALA A 26 -27.82 0.36 12.07
N SER A 27 -28.26 1.57 11.70
CA SER A 27 -29.42 1.71 10.81
C SER A 27 -29.13 1.22 9.39
N THR A 28 -27.91 1.45 8.88
CA THR A 28 -27.52 0.95 7.56
C THR A 28 -27.37 -0.57 7.53
N SER A 29 -26.90 -1.21 8.61
CA SER A 29 -26.84 -2.67 8.69
C SER A 29 -28.23 -3.28 8.78
N ALA A 30 -29.14 -2.72 9.57
CA ALA A 30 -30.53 -3.18 9.65
C ALA A 30 -31.23 -3.17 8.29
N ARG A 31 -31.13 -2.07 7.52
CA ARG A 31 -31.73 -1.97 6.16
C ARG A 31 -31.12 -2.97 5.18
N LYS A 32 -29.82 -3.25 5.30
CA LYS A 32 -29.14 -4.26 4.47
C LYS A 32 -29.70 -5.65 4.76
N GLN A 33 -29.86 -5.98 6.05
CA GLN A 33 -30.38 -7.27 6.47
C GLN A 33 -31.82 -7.47 5.99
N GLU A 34 -32.66 -6.46 6.16
CA GLU A 34 -34.03 -6.50 5.68
C GLU A 34 -34.13 -6.75 4.16
N THR A 35 -33.25 -6.10 3.38
CA THR A 35 -33.18 -6.31 1.92
C THR A 35 -32.81 -7.75 1.58
N VAL A 36 -31.90 -8.35 2.36
CA VAL A 36 -31.48 -9.75 2.20
C VAL A 36 -32.63 -10.70 2.50
N ASP A 37 -33.35 -10.47 3.60
CA ASP A 37 -34.44 -11.35 4.01
C ASP A 37 -35.62 -11.30 3.04
N ARG A 38 -35.95 -10.12 2.51
CA ARG A 38 -36.92 -9.97 1.41
C ARG A 38 -36.46 -10.68 0.12
N LEU A 39 -35.17 -10.64 -0.20
CA LEU A 39 -34.65 -11.33 -1.38
C LEU A 39 -34.64 -12.86 -1.21
N ARG A 40 -34.40 -13.36 0.00
CA ARG A 40 -34.48 -14.80 0.32
C ARG A 40 -35.89 -15.34 0.12
N THR A 41 -36.86 -14.68 0.73
CA THR A 41 -38.28 -15.06 0.60
C THR A 41 -38.74 -15.05 -0.85
N ALA A 42 -38.34 -14.05 -1.64
CA ALA A 42 -38.64 -13.98 -3.07
C ALA A 42 -38.03 -15.15 -3.86
N ILE A 43 -36.78 -15.51 -3.58
CA ILE A 43 -36.09 -16.62 -4.23
C ILE A 43 -36.76 -17.94 -3.89
N GLU A 44 -37.15 -18.15 -2.63
CA GLU A 44 -37.86 -19.35 -2.20
C GLU A 44 -39.23 -19.47 -2.88
N ALA A 45 -39.98 -18.38 -2.97
CA ALA A 45 -41.24 -18.34 -3.72
C ALA A 45 -41.05 -18.72 -5.19
N LEU A 46 -40.03 -18.16 -5.86
CA LEU A 46 -39.72 -18.48 -7.27
C LEU A 46 -39.26 -19.93 -7.46
N LYS A 47 -38.52 -20.49 -6.50
CA LYS A 47 -38.12 -21.91 -6.51
C LYS A 47 -39.32 -22.83 -6.39
N ASN A 48 -40.24 -22.53 -5.47
CA ASN A 48 -41.48 -23.29 -5.28
C ASN A 48 -42.34 -23.26 -6.56
N LYS A 49 -42.37 -22.10 -7.24
CA LYS A 49 -43.06 -21.91 -8.53
C LYS A 49 -42.29 -22.51 -9.73
N LYS A 50 -41.07 -23.04 -9.53
CA LYS A 50 -40.16 -23.54 -10.59
C LYS A 50 -39.91 -22.53 -11.74
N GLN A 51 -40.03 -21.24 -11.45
CA GLN A 51 -39.83 -20.19 -12.45
C GLN A 51 -38.37 -19.81 -12.57
N ALA A 52 -37.99 -19.24 -13.72
CA ALA A 52 -36.64 -18.74 -13.91
C ALA A 52 -36.37 -17.57 -12.95
N ILE A 53 -35.30 -17.69 -12.17
CA ILE A 53 -34.88 -16.66 -11.21
C ILE A 53 -34.04 -15.64 -11.96
N THR A 54 -34.70 -14.57 -12.39
CA THR A 54 -34.12 -13.41 -13.07
C THR A 54 -34.38 -12.16 -12.23
N ALA A 55 -33.68 -11.06 -12.52
CA ALA A 55 -33.91 -9.82 -11.79
C ALA A 55 -35.35 -9.29 -11.97
N GLN A 56 -35.95 -9.55 -13.13
CA GLN A 56 -37.34 -9.19 -13.41
C GLN A 56 -38.33 -10.02 -12.61
N SER A 57 -38.12 -11.35 -12.47
CA SER A 57 -39.02 -12.19 -11.68
C SER A 57 -38.90 -11.92 -10.18
N ILE A 58 -37.71 -11.57 -9.68
CA ILE A 58 -37.55 -11.12 -8.29
C ILE A 58 -38.26 -9.78 -8.04
N TYR A 59 -38.16 -8.85 -8.99
CA TYR A 59 -38.91 -7.59 -8.91
C TYR A 59 -40.42 -7.83 -8.86
N ALA A 60 -40.94 -8.75 -9.66
CA ALA A 60 -42.36 -9.09 -9.68
C ALA A 60 -42.86 -9.67 -8.33
N GLU A 61 -42.03 -10.48 -7.65
CA GLU A 61 -42.43 -11.13 -6.40
C GLU A 61 -42.17 -10.29 -5.14
N SER A 62 -41.14 -9.43 -5.15
CA SER A 62 -40.69 -8.70 -3.94
C SER A 62 -40.74 -7.17 -4.06
N GLY A 63 -41.01 -6.64 -5.25
CA GLY A 63 -40.94 -5.21 -5.55
C GLY A 63 -39.51 -4.64 -5.50
N LEU A 64 -38.49 -5.46 -5.29
CA LEU A 64 -37.11 -5.01 -5.16
C LEU A 64 -36.44 -4.90 -6.54
N HIS A 65 -36.03 -3.69 -6.90
CA HIS A 65 -35.21 -3.46 -8.10
C HIS A 65 -33.79 -4.00 -7.91
N TYR A 66 -33.18 -4.46 -9.02
CA TYR A 66 -31.80 -4.92 -9.07
C TYR A 66 -30.82 -3.92 -8.43
N SER A 67 -30.96 -2.63 -8.75
CA SER A 67 -30.11 -1.57 -8.20
C SER A 67 -30.15 -1.47 -6.67
N SER A 68 -31.28 -1.81 -6.04
CA SER A 68 -31.49 -1.71 -4.60
C SER A 68 -30.67 -2.73 -3.82
N TYR A 69 -30.41 -3.90 -4.41
CA TYR A 69 -29.66 -4.97 -3.75
C TYR A 69 -28.28 -5.26 -4.37
N VAL A 70 -27.93 -4.68 -5.53
CA VAL A 70 -26.58 -4.82 -6.15
C VAL A 70 -25.46 -4.25 -5.28
N ARG A 71 -25.75 -3.19 -4.52
CA ARG A 71 -24.79 -2.57 -3.60
C ARG A 71 -24.61 -3.38 -2.32
N ASN A 72 -25.50 -4.34 -2.04
CA ASN A 72 -25.37 -5.26 -0.92
C ASN A 72 -24.72 -6.56 -1.40
N GLU A 73 -23.49 -6.81 -0.93
CA GLU A 73 -22.69 -7.97 -1.32
C GLU A 73 -23.36 -9.32 -0.99
N GLU A 74 -24.11 -9.37 0.11
CA GLU A 74 -24.83 -10.57 0.53
C GLU A 74 -26.02 -10.86 -0.39
N ALA A 75 -26.80 -9.82 -0.71
CA ALA A 75 -27.97 -9.97 -1.56
C ALA A 75 -27.58 -10.31 -3.02
N ILE A 76 -26.50 -9.73 -3.55
CA ILE A 76 -26.01 -10.08 -4.90
C ILE A 76 -25.41 -11.49 -4.94
N ALA A 77 -24.78 -11.96 -3.86
CA ALA A 77 -24.29 -13.34 -3.76
C ALA A 77 -25.46 -14.34 -3.77
N LEU A 78 -26.50 -14.07 -2.99
CA LEU A 78 -27.74 -14.87 -2.98
C LEU A 78 -28.40 -14.91 -4.36
N PHE A 79 -28.48 -13.76 -5.05
CA PHE A 79 -29.01 -13.71 -6.40
C PHE A 79 -28.15 -14.54 -7.39
N ARG A 80 -26.82 -14.37 -7.38
CA ARG A 80 -25.92 -15.10 -8.29
C ARG A 80 -25.97 -16.61 -8.09
N ALA A 81 -26.09 -17.06 -6.84
CA ALA A 81 -26.17 -18.48 -6.51
C ALA A 81 -27.45 -19.13 -7.07
N ASN A 82 -28.56 -18.39 -7.04
CA ASN A 82 -29.87 -18.91 -7.42
C ASN A 82 -30.27 -18.57 -8.88
N SER A 83 -29.55 -17.66 -9.54
CA SER A 83 -29.85 -17.27 -10.93
C SER A 83 -29.61 -18.41 -11.93
N THR A 84 -30.63 -18.77 -12.70
CA THR A 84 -30.57 -19.87 -13.68
C THR A 84 -29.89 -19.43 -14.99
N HIS A 85 -30.04 -18.17 -15.39
CA HIS A 85 -29.54 -17.63 -16.65
C HIS A 85 -28.00 -17.56 -16.72
N LEU A 86 -27.34 -17.23 -15.60
CA LEU A 86 -25.90 -17.04 -15.53
C LEU A 86 -25.12 -18.38 -15.57
N ASN A 87 -25.76 -19.46 -15.08
CA ASN A 87 -25.20 -20.80 -15.12
C ASN A 87 -25.26 -21.43 -16.52
N GLN A 88 -26.30 -21.14 -17.30
CA GLN A 88 -26.39 -21.59 -18.69
C GLN A 88 -25.33 -20.91 -19.59
N GLN A 89 -25.11 -19.60 -19.42
CA GLN A 89 -24.12 -18.85 -20.19
C GLN A 89 -22.67 -19.36 -19.96
N LYS A 90 -22.33 -19.71 -18.71
CA LYS A 90 -21.01 -20.28 -18.36
C LYS A 90 -20.75 -21.66 -18.95
N LYS A 91 -21.78 -22.49 -19.12
CA LYS A 91 -21.63 -23.81 -19.75
C LYS A 91 -21.27 -23.68 -21.24
N ARG A 92 -21.89 -22.71 -21.94
CA ARG A 92 -21.62 -22.45 -23.38
C ARG A 92 -20.20 -21.97 -23.65
N THR A 93 -19.57 -21.22 -22.75
CA THR A 93 -18.21 -20.70 -22.96
C THR A 93 -17.10 -21.71 -22.69
N LYS A 94 -17.32 -22.68 -21.80
CA LYS A 94 -16.35 -23.74 -21.50
C LYS A 94 -16.17 -24.75 -22.64
N GLN A 95 -17.26 -25.12 -23.31
CA GLN A 95 -17.21 -26.05 -24.43
C GLN A 95 -16.37 -25.52 -25.61
N LYS A 96 -16.26 -24.19 -25.78
CA LYS A 96 -15.45 -23.58 -26.84
C LYS A 96 -13.93 -23.58 -26.59
N ARG A 97 -13.47 -23.87 -25.37
CA ARG A 97 -12.04 -23.71 -24.98
C ARG A 97 -11.23 -25.02 -24.91
N GLY A 98 -11.82 -26.17 -25.29
CA GLY A 98 -11.19 -27.49 -25.13
C GLY A 98 -10.13 -27.89 -26.16
N ILE A 99 -9.80 -27.08 -27.18
CA ILE A 99 -8.95 -27.51 -28.32
C ILE A 99 -7.52 -26.93 -28.29
N GLN A 100 -7.17 -25.99 -27.40
CA GLN A 100 -5.82 -25.42 -27.37
C GLN A 100 -5.26 -25.34 -25.95
N GLY A 101 -4.49 -26.36 -25.58
CA GLY A 101 -3.48 -26.26 -24.52
C GLY A 101 -2.15 -25.85 -25.14
N ALA A 102 -1.73 -24.59 -24.96
CA ALA A 102 -0.36 -24.12 -25.15
C ALA A 102 -0.16 -22.88 -24.28
N ALA A 103 0.67 -23.00 -23.25
CA ALA A 103 1.03 -21.90 -22.37
C ALA A 103 1.89 -20.87 -23.14
N ALA A 104 1.35 -19.68 -23.37
CA ALA A 104 2.15 -18.50 -23.68
C ALA A 104 2.58 -17.84 -22.34
N PRO A 105 3.78 -17.24 -22.23
CA PRO A 105 4.11 -16.43 -21.07
C PRO A 105 3.17 -15.22 -21.07
N SER A 106 2.13 -15.27 -20.23
CA SER A 106 1.22 -14.16 -20.10
C SER A 106 2.01 -12.96 -19.58
N SER A 107 2.01 -11.83 -20.30
CA SER A 107 2.46 -10.51 -19.81
C SER A 107 1.59 -9.97 -18.66
N ARG A 108 0.94 -10.87 -17.92
CA ARG A 108 0.04 -10.58 -16.83
C ARG A 108 0.89 -10.32 -15.60
N ASP A 109 0.59 -9.21 -14.96
CA ASP A 109 1.15 -8.85 -13.66
C ASP A 109 1.17 -10.08 -12.72
N PRO A 110 2.35 -10.48 -12.20
CA PRO A 110 2.49 -11.63 -11.32
C PRO A 110 1.54 -11.57 -10.12
N LEU A 111 1.16 -10.38 -9.66
CA LEU A 111 0.23 -10.19 -8.54
C LEU A 111 -1.18 -10.71 -8.82
N LEU A 112 -1.59 -10.75 -10.09
CA LEU A 112 -2.90 -11.24 -10.52
C LEU A 112 -3.00 -12.77 -10.55
N ASN A 113 -1.88 -13.48 -10.35
CA ASN A 113 -1.83 -14.94 -10.34
C ASN A 113 -1.94 -15.55 -8.93
N TYR A 114 -1.86 -14.74 -7.87
CA TYR A 114 -1.86 -15.21 -6.48
C TYR A 114 -3.22 -15.07 -5.78
N LYS A 115 -3.46 -15.91 -4.77
CA LYS A 115 -4.68 -15.84 -3.94
C LYS A 115 -4.53 -14.72 -2.89
N LYS A 116 -5.65 -14.09 -2.51
CA LYS A 116 -5.68 -12.99 -1.51
C LYS A 116 -4.87 -13.24 -0.21
N PRO A 117 -4.98 -14.37 0.50
CA PRO A 117 -4.18 -14.59 1.71
C PRO A 117 -2.67 -14.65 1.43
N GLN A 118 -2.27 -15.17 0.26
CA GLN A 118 -0.87 -15.21 -0.16
C GLN A 118 -0.36 -13.80 -0.50
N LEU A 119 -1.21 -12.96 -1.09
CA LEU A 119 -0.90 -11.55 -1.31
C LEU A 119 -0.77 -10.78 0.01
N VAL A 120 -1.62 -11.03 1.00
CA VAL A 120 -1.54 -10.39 2.33
C VAL A 120 -0.27 -10.81 3.07
N MET A 121 0.09 -12.08 3.03
CA MET A 121 1.32 -12.57 3.64
C MET A 121 2.54 -11.89 3.00
N ARG A 122 2.63 -11.88 1.67
CA ARG A 122 3.71 -11.18 0.94
C ARG A 122 3.73 -9.68 1.18
N LEU A 123 2.57 -9.07 1.32
CA LEU A 123 2.47 -7.64 1.63
C LEU A 123 3.01 -7.38 3.04
N ARG A 124 2.70 -8.22 4.03
CA ARG A 124 3.26 -8.11 5.39
C ARG A 124 4.78 -8.34 5.39
N GLU A 125 5.26 -9.33 4.66
CA GLU A 125 6.70 -9.60 4.51
C GLU A 125 7.42 -8.42 3.87
N ALA A 126 6.87 -7.87 2.78
CA ALA A 126 7.43 -6.68 2.14
C ALA A 126 7.40 -5.45 3.07
N GLN A 127 6.33 -5.27 3.84
CA GLN A 127 6.25 -4.20 4.84
C GLN A 127 7.29 -4.37 5.94
N GLN A 128 7.53 -5.59 6.43
CA GLN A 128 8.57 -5.89 7.40
C GLN A 128 9.96 -5.59 6.83
N GLN A 129 10.25 -6.02 5.60
CA GLN A 129 11.52 -5.73 4.91
C GLN A 129 11.75 -4.22 4.73
N ILE A 130 10.71 -3.46 4.39
CA ILE A 130 10.81 -2.00 4.29
C ILE A 130 11.12 -1.39 5.66
N GLN A 131 10.46 -1.84 6.73
CA GLN A 131 10.73 -1.35 8.08
C GLN A 131 12.13 -1.69 8.58
N GLU A 132 12.62 -2.90 8.28
CA GLU A 132 13.98 -3.32 8.62
C GLU A 132 15.02 -2.48 7.88
N LEU A 133 14.85 -2.26 6.58
CA LEU A 133 15.73 -1.39 5.79
C LEU A 133 15.71 0.05 6.29
N GLN A 134 14.54 0.59 6.64
CA GLN A 134 14.43 1.92 7.21
C GLN A 134 15.18 2.04 8.54
N ARG A 135 15.10 1.02 9.41
CA ARG A 135 15.87 0.98 10.65
C ARG A 135 17.37 0.92 10.38
N GLN A 136 17.81 0.08 9.45
CA GLN A 136 19.23 -0.01 9.07
C GLN A 136 19.76 1.32 8.54
N LEU A 137 19.01 1.97 7.65
CA LEU A 137 19.36 3.30 7.13
C LEU A 137 19.43 4.35 8.25
N ALA A 138 18.50 4.35 9.20
CA ALA A 138 18.55 5.23 10.35
C ALA A 138 19.81 4.98 11.21
N THR A 139 20.13 3.72 11.51
CA THR A 139 21.35 3.40 12.28
C THR A 139 22.64 3.81 11.56
N LEU A 140 22.68 3.68 10.23
CA LEU A 140 23.83 4.14 9.44
C LEU A 140 23.93 5.67 9.43
N ALA A 141 22.80 6.36 9.30
CA ALA A 141 22.76 7.82 9.38
C ALA A 141 23.27 8.32 10.74
N ASP A 142 22.82 7.72 11.84
CA ASP A 142 23.29 8.05 13.18
C ASP A 142 24.79 7.78 13.34
N ALA A 143 25.29 6.66 12.81
CA ALA A 143 26.71 6.34 12.83
C ALA A 143 27.54 7.34 12.01
N CYS A 144 27.05 7.81 10.87
CA CYS A 144 27.69 8.86 10.09
C CYS A 144 27.75 10.17 10.87
N LEU A 145 26.64 10.61 11.47
CA LEU A 145 26.60 11.83 12.29
C LEU A 145 27.58 11.77 13.47
N GLN A 146 27.68 10.62 14.14
CA GLN A 146 28.66 10.43 15.23
C GLN A 146 30.10 10.48 14.74
N ARG A 147 30.39 9.93 13.55
CA ARG A 147 31.73 10.00 12.97
C ARG A 147 32.08 11.43 12.59
N ASP A 148 31.16 12.15 11.96
CA ASP A 148 31.37 13.54 11.56
C ASP A 148 31.60 14.44 12.78
N ALA A 149 30.83 14.25 13.85
CA ALA A 149 31.07 14.96 15.11
C ALA A 149 32.49 14.70 15.67
N ARG A 150 32.94 13.45 15.67
CA ARG A 150 34.31 13.10 16.11
C ARG A 150 35.39 13.69 15.21
N VAL A 151 35.16 13.73 13.89
CA VAL A 151 36.08 14.36 12.95
C VAL A 151 36.21 15.84 13.28
N VAL A 152 35.09 16.54 13.47
CA VAL A 152 35.10 17.96 13.87
C VAL A 152 35.82 18.17 15.21
N GLU A 153 35.61 17.30 16.20
CA GLU A 153 36.34 17.38 17.47
C GLU A 153 37.85 17.19 17.31
N VAL A 154 38.27 16.26 16.46
CA VAL A 154 39.70 16.03 16.18
C VAL A 154 40.29 17.19 15.39
N GLU A 155 39.58 17.71 14.40
CA GLU A 155 39.98 18.88 13.63
C GLU A 155 40.13 20.12 14.52
N ALA A 156 39.22 20.33 15.47
CA ALA A 156 39.32 21.39 16.46
C ALA A 156 40.58 21.24 17.32
N LYS A 157 40.86 20.04 17.83
CA LYS A 157 42.09 19.75 18.59
C LYS A 157 43.36 19.93 17.76
N LEU A 158 43.33 19.57 16.47
CA LEU A 158 44.46 19.82 15.57
C LEU A 158 44.66 21.32 15.36
N ALA A 159 43.59 22.09 15.17
CA ALA A 159 43.66 23.55 15.03
C ALA A 159 44.24 24.22 16.28
N GLU A 160 43.95 23.72 17.49
CA GLU A 160 44.58 24.18 18.74
C GLU A 160 46.09 23.90 18.79
N LEU A 161 46.56 22.86 18.09
CA LEU A 161 47.97 22.45 18.04
C LEU A 161 48.77 23.09 16.89
N GLU A 162 48.11 23.62 15.86
CA GLU A 162 48.76 24.32 14.73
C GLU A 162 49.73 25.44 15.16
N PRO A 163 49.45 26.27 16.18
CA PRO A 163 50.42 27.26 16.66
C PRO A 163 51.74 26.65 17.16
N TYR A 164 51.68 25.47 17.79
CA TYR A 164 52.85 24.76 18.30
C TYR A 164 53.65 24.06 17.20
N ARG A 165 53.01 23.74 16.07
CA ARG A 165 53.65 23.10 14.93
C ARG A 165 54.77 23.97 14.35
N ASN A 166 54.48 25.26 14.15
CA ASN A 166 55.47 26.24 13.67
C ASN A 166 56.65 26.38 14.64
N PHE A 167 56.37 26.36 15.95
CA PHE A 167 57.42 26.41 16.98
C PHE A 167 58.33 25.18 16.93
N VAL A 168 57.75 23.98 16.87
CA VAL A 168 58.52 22.73 16.80
C VAL A 168 59.34 22.65 15.50
N GLU A 169 58.81 23.11 14.38
CA GLU A 169 59.54 23.17 13.12
C GLU A 169 60.73 24.13 13.17
N GLN A 170 60.57 25.31 13.79
CA GLN A 170 61.68 26.24 14.01
C GLN A 170 62.76 25.64 14.89
N VAL A 171 62.40 24.95 15.98
CA VAL A 171 63.36 24.26 16.85
C VAL A 171 64.10 23.16 16.08
N ARG A 172 63.39 22.35 15.29
CA ARG A 172 64.01 21.31 14.44
C ARG A 172 64.98 21.89 13.41
N GLN A 173 64.64 23.04 12.80
CA GLN A 173 65.53 23.71 11.85
C GLN A 173 66.80 24.20 12.53
N ARG A 174 66.71 24.76 13.75
CA ARG A 174 67.88 25.18 14.53
C ARG A 174 68.79 24.00 14.87
N VAL A 175 68.24 22.90 15.37
CA VAL A 175 69.02 21.69 15.70
C VAL A 175 69.77 21.18 14.46
N ARG A 176 69.12 21.12 13.29
CA ARG A 176 69.78 20.71 12.05
C ARG A 176 70.89 21.65 11.60
N GLN A 177 70.72 22.97 11.80
CA GLN A 177 71.76 23.96 11.48
C GLN A 177 72.95 23.83 12.42
N GLU A 178 72.74 23.56 13.70
CA GLU A 178 73.81 23.34 14.68
C GLU A 178 74.57 22.03 14.39
N GLU A 179 73.88 20.95 14.03
CA GLU A 179 74.49 19.67 13.64
C GLU A 179 75.40 19.83 12.41
N HIS A 180 74.90 20.45 11.32
CA HIS A 180 75.69 20.63 10.10
C HIS A 180 76.71 21.78 10.18
N GLY A 181 76.51 22.78 11.04
CA GLY A 181 77.47 23.86 11.27
C GLY A 181 78.71 23.42 12.06
N ASN A 182 78.54 22.45 12.96
CA ASN A 182 79.66 21.82 13.69
C ASN A 182 80.51 20.91 12.80
N GLU A 183 79.93 20.27 11.78
CA GLU A 183 80.68 19.44 10.83
C GLU A 183 81.54 20.26 9.84
N ALA A 184 81.17 21.51 9.55
CA ALA A 184 81.92 22.39 8.63
C ALA A 184 83.04 23.22 9.30
N SER A 185 83.18 23.14 10.63
CA SER A 185 84.17 23.91 11.41
C SER A 185 85.35 23.07 11.94
N HIS A 186 85.49 21.84 11.45
CA HIS A 186 86.64 20.95 11.64
C HIS A 186 87.31 20.65 10.31
#